data_AF-A0A7W0SJE3-F1
#
_entry.id   AF-A0A7W0SJE3-F1
#
_cell.length_a   1.000
_cell.length_b   1.000
_cell.length_c   1.000
_cell.angle_alpha   90.00
_cell.angle_beta   90.00
_cell.angle_gamma   90.00
#
_symmetry.space_group_name_H-M   'P 1'
#
loop_
_entity.id
_entity.type
_entity.pdbx_description
1 polymer ?
#
loop_
_entity_poly.entity_id
_entity_poly.type
_entity_poly.pdbx_seq_one_letter_code
_entity_poly.pdbx_strand_id
1 'polypeptide(L)'
;MLTSRLSRLGLGVAIALAALVSAQSASAVIIPQKGMAGVRLGMTRAKVRAVLGSPKTIFKGKNEFGSFTSFNYARVQVSFQGNQRVTNLRTQHREEKTRGGVGFGTTERLLR
;
A
#
# COMPACT_ATOMS: atom_id res chain seq x y z
N MET A 1 -43.10 -32.98 -14.14
CA MET A 1 -41.72 -32.74 -13.61
C MET A 1 -40.91 -31.70 -14.41
N LEU A 2 -41.55 -30.77 -15.17
CA LEU A 2 -40.83 -29.83 -16.04
C LEU A 2 -40.86 -28.36 -15.56
N THR A 3 -41.62 -28.04 -14.51
CA THR A 3 -41.82 -26.67 -14.00
C THR A 3 -40.81 -26.23 -12.93
N SER A 4 -40.06 -27.16 -12.33
CA SER A 4 -39.14 -26.89 -11.22
C SER A 4 -37.71 -26.53 -11.64
N ARG A 5 -37.32 -26.78 -12.90
CA ARG A 5 -35.98 -26.44 -13.42
C ARG A 5 -35.89 -25.00 -13.93
N LEU A 6 -36.97 -24.45 -14.50
CA LEU A 6 -37.03 -23.07 -14.97
C LEU A 6 -36.98 -22.05 -13.81
N SER A 7 -37.62 -22.36 -12.69
CA SER A 7 -37.63 -21.52 -11.48
C SER A 7 -36.26 -21.47 -10.78
N ARG A 8 -35.46 -22.55 -10.85
CA ARG A 8 -34.08 -22.59 -10.34
C ARG A 8 -33.09 -21.81 -11.19
N LEU A 9 -33.27 -21.81 -12.51
CA LEU A 9 -32.49 -20.99 -13.45
C LEU A 9 -32.78 -19.50 -13.28
N GLY A 10 -34.06 -19.12 -13.13
CA GLY A 10 -34.44 -17.72 -12.85
C GLY A 10 -33.86 -17.19 -11.54
N LEU A 11 -33.88 -18.01 -10.48
CA LEU A 11 -33.30 -17.64 -9.18
C LEU A 11 -31.76 -17.52 -9.25
N GLY A 12 -31.08 -18.41 -9.99
CA GLY A 12 -29.63 -18.34 -10.19
C GLY A 12 -29.18 -17.08 -10.94
N VAL A 13 -29.92 -16.70 -11.99
CA VAL A 13 -29.66 -15.47 -12.75
C VAL A 13 -29.93 -14.22 -11.89
N ALA A 14 -30.99 -14.22 -11.07
CA ALA A 14 -31.28 -13.12 -10.17
C ALA A 14 -30.20 -12.94 -9.08
N ILE A 15 -29.67 -14.03 -8.51
CA ILE A 15 -28.57 -13.98 -7.53
C ILE A 15 -27.27 -13.50 -8.20
N ALA A 16 -26.97 -13.94 -9.42
CA ALA A 16 -25.80 -13.49 -10.17
C ALA A 16 -25.88 -11.98 -10.49
N LEU A 17 -27.05 -11.49 -10.93
CA LEU A 17 -27.27 -10.06 -11.18
C LEU A 17 -27.20 -9.21 -9.90
N ALA A 18 -27.71 -9.73 -8.78
CA ALA A 18 -27.58 -9.06 -7.47
C ALA A 18 -26.12 -8.96 -7.00
N ALA A 19 -25.28 -9.95 -7.30
CA ALA A 19 -23.85 -9.93 -6.96
C ALA A 19 -23.03 -8.91 -7.78
N LEU A 20 -23.44 -8.60 -9.02
CA LEU A 20 -22.76 -7.59 -9.85
C LEU A 20 -23.03 -6.15 -9.40
N VAL A 21 -24.14 -5.88 -8.71
CA VAL A 21 -24.49 -4.51 -8.23
C VAL A 21 -23.64 -4.08 -7.04
N SER A 22 -23.02 -5.01 -6.32
CA SER A 22 -22.18 -4.72 -5.15
C SER A 22 -20.70 -4.45 -5.44
N ALA A 23 -20.34 -4.09 -6.69
CA ALA A 23 -19.02 -3.53 -6.99
C ALA A 23 -18.90 -2.12 -6.40
N GLN A 24 -18.86 -2.04 -5.07
CA GLN A 24 -18.54 -0.82 -4.33
C GLN A 24 -17.20 -0.32 -4.86
N SER A 25 -17.18 0.86 -5.48
CA SER A 25 -15.94 1.58 -5.75
C SER A 25 -15.23 1.74 -4.40
N ALA A 26 -14.26 0.87 -4.14
CA ALA A 26 -13.37 0.97 -3.01
C ALA A 26 -12.48 2.19 -3.28
N SER A 27 -13.02 3.37 -2.99
CA SER A 27 -12.25 4.61 -2.99
C SER A 27 -11.13 4.40 -1.98
N ALA A 28 -9.90 4.24 -2.48
CA ALA A 28 -8.77 3.93 -1.64
C ALA A 28 -8.48 5.17 -0.79
N VAL A 29 -8.90 5.12 0.47
CA VAL A 29 -8.54 6.15 1.45
C VAL A 29 -7.02 6.13 1.59
N ILE A 30 -6.35 7.16 1.07
CA ILE A 30 -4.96 7.42 1.39
C ILE A 30 -4.97 7.79 2.88
N ILE A 31 -4.33 6.97 3.70
CA ILE A 31 -4.09 7.30 5.10
C ILE A 31 -2.63 7.75 5.18
N PRO A 32 -2.37 9.07 5.16
CA PRO A 32 -1.03 9.57 5.44
C PRO A 32 -0.49 8.92 6.70
N GLN A 33 0.82 8.67 6.73
CA GLN A 33 1.52 8.17 7.91
C GLN A 33 1.23 6.72 8.35
N LYS A 34 0.54 5.88 7.55
CA LYS A 34 0.33 4.47 7.93
C LYS A 34 1.51 3.55 7.60
N GLY A 35 2.05 3.61 6.38
CA GLY A 35 3.14 2.74 5.90
C GLY A 35 3.17 2.52 4.39
N MET A 36 4.17 1.78 3.90
CA MET A 36 4.44 1.47 2.49
C MET A 36 5.34 0.22 2.40
N ALA A 37 5.21 -0.59 1.34
CA ALA A 37 6.04 -1.80 1.13
C ALA A 37 6.10 -2.75 2.36
N GLY A 38 5.00 -2.87 3.11
CA GLY A 38 4.94 -3.67 4.35
C GLY A 38 5.62 -3.04 5.58
N VAL A 39 6.27 -1.88 5.43
CA VAL A 39 6.90 -1.12 6.52
C VAL A 39 5.97 -0.04 7.03
N ARG A 40 5.98 0.18 8.35
CA ARG A 40 5.16 1.20 9.02
C ARG A 40 6.04 2.20 9.75
N LEU A 41 5.53 3.41 9.94
CA LEU A 41 6.16 4.37 10.85
C LEU A 41 6.30 3.75 12.25
N GLY A 42 7.37 4.12 12.96
CA GLY A 42 7.66 3.57 14.28
C GLY A 42 8.36 2.20 14.30
N MET A 43 8.46 1.49 13.17
CA MET A 43 9.22 0.23 13.12
C MET A 43 10.70 0.45 13.44
N THR A 44 11.35 -0.54 14.05
CA THR A 44 12.80 -0.52 14.29
C THR A 44 13.57 -0.93 13.05
N ARG A 45 14.86 -0.58 12.97
CA ARG A 45 15.76 -1.04 11.89
C ARG A 45 15.76 -2.55 11.71
N ALA A 46 15.72 -3.30 12.82
CA ALA A 46 15.66 -4.77 12.78
C ALA A 46 14.35 -5.26 12.16
N LYS A 47 13.22 -4.68 12.53
CA LYS A 47 11.91 -5.06 11.97
C LYS A 47 11.81 -4.70 10.49
N VAL A 48 12.36 -3.56 10.08
CA VAL A 48 12.45 -3.20 8.65
C VAL A 48 13.27 -4.23 7.87
N ARG A 49 14.43 -4.65 8.39
CA ARG A 49 15.25 -5.70 7.76
C ARG A 49 14.57 -7.06 7.75
N ALA A 50 13.77 -7.39 8.76
CA ALA A 50 12.99 -8.63 8.76
C ALA A 50 11.91 -8.62 7.66
N VAL A 51 11.34 -7.46 7.33
CA VAL A 51 10.31 -7.31 6.29
C VAL A 51 10.92 -7.21 4.89
N LEU A 52 11.97 -6.39 4.72
CA LEU A 52 12.52 -6.02 3.41
C LEU A 52 13.86 -6.68 3.08
N GLY A 53 14.45 -7.42 4.02
CA GLY A 53 15.81 -7.93 3.91
C GLY A 53 16.88 -6.85 4.05
N SER A 54 18.05 -7.13 3.48
CA SER A 54 19.20 -6.23 3.51
C SER A 54 19.01 -5.05 2.56
N PRO A 55 19.26 -3.81 3.01
CA PRO A 55 19.23 -2.65 2.12
C PRO A 55 20.39 -2.69 1.12
N LYS A 56 20.19 -2.14 -0.08
CA LYS A 56 21.24 -1.99 -1.09
C LYS A 56 22.32 -1.01 -0.63
N THR A 57 21.89 0.06 0.03
CA THR A 57 22.80 1.10 0.54
C THR A 57 22.27 1.64 1.85
N ILE A 58 23.18 1.96 2.76
CA ILE A 58 22.87 2.63 4.01
C ILE A 58 23.52 4.01 3.95
N PHE A 59 22.70 5.04 3.98
CA PHE A 59 23.17 6.42 4.11
C PHE A 59 23.08 6.86 5.56
N LYS A 60 24.09 7.57 6.05
CA LYS A 60 24.07 8.19 7.38
C LYS A 60 24.39 9.66 7.21
N GLY A 61 23.67 10.52 7.91
CA GLY A 61 23.85 11.95 7.82
C GLY A 61 23.38 12.66 9.07
N LYS A 62 23.43 13.98 9.01
CA LYS A 62 22.92 14.88 10.05
C LYS A 62 22.18 16.03 9.39
N ASN A 63 21.05 16.42 9.96
CA ASN A 63 20.27 17.58 9.56
C ASN A 63 19.93 18.44 10.79
N GLU A 64 19.09 19.45 10.62
CA GLU A 64 18.60 20.33 11.69
C GLU A 64 17.87 19.57 12.83
N PHE A 65 17.36 18.36 12.56
CA PHE A 65 16.72 17.48 13.54
C PHE A 65 17.69 16.45 14.15
N GLY A 66 19.00 16.59 13.90
CA GLY A 66 20.05 15.70 14.38
C GLY A 66 20.43 14.57 13.41
N SER A 67 21.05 13.52 13.96
CA SER A 67 21.57 12.41 13.15
C SER A 67 20.45 11.55 12.59
N PHE A 68 20.61 11.08 11.35
CA PHE A 68 19.68 10.14 10.73
C PHE A 68 20.41 9.04 9.98
N THR A 69 19.70 7.93 9.82
CA THR A 69 20.09 6.82 8.94
C THR A 69 19.00 6.63 7.90
N SER A 70 19.38 6.32 6.67
CA SER A 70 18.45 5.93 5.61
C SER A 70 18.85 4.59 5.02
N PHE A 71 17.88 3.66 4.95
CA PHE A 71 18.03 2.38 4.28
C PHE A 71 17.41 2.50 2.88
N ASN A 72 18.25 2.35 1.87
CA ASN A 72 17.83 2.41 0.47
C ASN A 72 17.63 0.98 -0.05
N TYR A 73 16.38 0.65 -0.38
CA TYR A 73 16.00 -0.56 -1.09
C TYR A 73 15.74 -0.24 -2.56
N ALA A 74 15.54 -1.27 -3.39
CA ALA A 74 15.19 -1.07 -4.79
C ALA A 74 13.94 -0.20 -4.96
N ARG A 75 12.91 -0.45 -4.12
CA ARG A 75 11.57 0.11 -4.31
C ARG A 75 11.18 1.18 -3.29
N VAL A 76 11.89 1.27 -2.17
CA VAL A 76 11.54 2.17 -1.07
C VAL A 76 12.80 2.64 -0.35
N GLN A 77 12.78 3.90 0.06
CA GLN A 77 13.73 4.48 0.99
C GLN A 77 13.06 4.61 2.36
N VAL A 78 13.75 4.13 3.40
CA VAL A 78 13.26 4.14 4.78
C VAL A 78 14.22 4.95 5.64
N SER A 79 13.76 6.04 6.25
CA SER A 79 14.59 6.92 7.07
C SER A 79 14.26 6.82 8.55
N PHE A 80 15.31 6.94 9.37
CA PHE A 80 15.30 6.80 10.82
C PHE A 80 15.92 8.06 11.46
N GLN A 81 15.10 9.08 11.73
CA GLN A 81 15.56 10.26 12.47
C GLN A 81 15.94 9.84 13.90
N GLY A 82 17.04 10.39 14.44
CA GLY A 82 17.59 9.97 15.73
C GLY A 82 18.14 8.53 15.73
N ASN A 83 18.20 7.86 14.57
CA ASN A 83 18.69 6.48 14.40
C ASN A 83 17.88 5.38 15.12
N GLN A 84 16.63 5.66 15.52
CA GLN A 84 15.82 4.74 16.32
C GLN A 84 14.74 4.01 15.52
N ARG A 85 13.74 4.76 15.04
CA ARG A 85 12.51 4.23 14.45
C ARG A 85 12.23 4.88 13.10
N VAL A 86 11.46 4.20 12.26
CA VAL A 86 11.05 4.73 10.96
C VAL A 86 10.27 6.02 11.16
N THR A 87 10.77 7.11 10.58
CA THR A 87 10.13 8.43 10.60
C THR A 87 9.66 8.87 9.22
N ASN A 88 10.24 8.32 8.15
CA ASN A 88 9.86 8.66 6.78
C ASN A 88 10.02 7.45 5.87
N LEU A 89 9.09 7.32 4.92
CA LEU A 89 9.04 6.32 3.86
C LEU A 89 8.84 7.06 2.53
N ARG A 90 9.75 6.84 1.58
CA ARG A 90 9.69 7.46 0.26
C ARG A 90 9.81 6.40 -0.83
N THR A 91 8.99 6.51 -1.87
CA THR A 91 9.12 5.72 -3.10
C THR A 91 8.98 6.61 -4.32
N GLN A 92 9.61 6.19 -5.40
CA GLN A 92 9.35 6.67 -6.76
C GLN A 92 8.98 5.50 -7.68
N HIS A 93 8.76 4.31 -7.13
CA HIS A 93 8.48 3.12 -7.92
C HIS A 93 7.01 3.12 -8.36
N ARG A 94 6.80 3.02 -9.67
CA ARG A 94 5.46 3.01 -10.30
C ARG A 94 4.56 1.86 -9.85
N GLU A 95 5.17 0.77 -9.38
CA GLU A 95 4.45 -0.41 -8.89
C GLU A 95 3.99 -0.28 -7.43
N GLU A 96 4.49 0.70 -6.68
CA GLU A 96 3.98 0.97 -5.33
C GLU A 96 2.67 1.76 -5.48
N LYS A 97 1.56 1.03 -5.43
CA LYS A 97 0.21 1.56 -5.56
C LYS A 97 -0.65 1.07 -4.39
N THR A 98 -1.57 1.92 -3.98
CA THR A 98 -2.68 1.51 -3.11
C THR A 98 -3.56 0.48 -3.83
N ARG A 99 -4.45 -0.18 -3.08
CA ARG A 99 -5.42 -1.12 -3.65
C ARG A 99 -6.32 -0.49 -4.72
N GLY A 100 -6.59 0.82 -4.63
CA GLY A 100 -7.34 1.58 -5.62
C GLY A 100 -6.48 2.11 -6.78
N GLY A 101 -5.23 1.67 -6.92
CA GLY A 101 -4.35 2.03 -8.04
C GLY A 101 -3.68 3.40 -7.91
N VAL A 102 -3.89 4.13 -6.80
CA VAL A 102 -3.22 5.41 -6.55
C VAL A 102 -1.79 5.17 -6.11
N GLY A 103 -0.82 5.80 -6.78
CA GLY A 103 0.61 5.68 -6.47
C GLY A 103 1.46 6.61 -7.35
N PHE A 104 2.74 6.29 -7.48
CA PHE A 104 3.64 7.11 -8.30
C PHE A 104 3.22 7.10 -9.78
N GLY A 105 3.04 8.29 -10.36
CA GLY A 105 2.56 8.48 -11.73
C GLY A 105 1.05 8.60 -11.88
N THR A 106 0.27 8.55 -10.79
CA THR A 106 -1.15 8.89 -10.81
C THR A 106 -1.35 10.37 -11.14
N THR A 107 -2.29 10.68 -12.04
CA THR A 107 -2.61 12.07 -12.41
C THR A 107 -3.41 12.76 -11.32
N GLU A 108 -3.22 14.08 -11.14
CA GLU A 108 -3.99 14.85 -10.16
C GLU A 108 -5.50 14.76 -10.35
N ARG A 109 -5.96 14.65 -11.60
CA ARG A 109 -7.38 14.47 -11.93
C ARG A 109 -7.99 13.22 -11.28
N LEU A 110 -7.19 12.19 -11.00
CA LEU A 110 -7.66 10.96 -10.34
C LEU A 110 -7.64 11.07 -8.81
N LEU A 111 -7.06 12.15 -8.26
CA LEU A 111 -6.97 12.41 -6.81
C LEU A 111 -8.03 13.40 -6.30
N ARG A 112 -8.74 14.07 -7.20
CA ARG A 112 -9.79 15.05 -6.93
C ARG A 112 -11.14 14.45 -7.29
#